data_AF-A0A2E7DMC9-F1
#
_entry.id   AF-A0A2E7DMC9-F1
#
_cell.length_a   1.000
_cell.length_b   1.000
_cell.length_c   1.000
_cell.angle_alpha   90.00
_cell.angle_beta   90.00
_cell.angle_gamma   90.00
#
_symmetry.space_group_name_H-M   'P 1'
#
loop_
_entity.id
_entity.type
_entity.pdbx_description
1 polymer ?
#
loop_
_entity_poly.entity_id
_entity_poly.type
_entity_poly.pdbx_seq_one_letter_code
_entity_poly.pdbx_strand_id
1 'polypeptide(L)'
;MKKLQTTITVLCFSVGVNAADTFDLDTGQLLIPKIVASDGTQITTSFLGIDLKVTVKELISAGNTYSLYSRVLNPKPDYYDIESERLLIPQVVVGDTIYEDIIITIDEVISIGAVSEVPPNGNDFTFGYNIHESLPEDWKTEFYLIMTNLIELVPIKSRSGFYFGPIYAWNENANLPYSSIIGNRGGSSISGGSWTDVGGQVLWMQLEIPNQELLWEHMHRYTVIPHEYFHMYQIARSPNFNIKWMMEGSAATFESLYSQQYYGVNYFKQAQTDVNEEFVNDPALLESYESQENNYSSSVFVTLVLAKELQKQNYSEESSFRLIFKDFYAKYPNNSNWKALFEDVFEMGVDEFYAKVNTYNVDLEPVLPSESLRLDDIFNE
;
A
#
# COMPACT_ATOMS: atom_id res chain seq x y z
N MET A 1 11.67 -32.12 -10.89
CA MET A 1 11.06 -31.13 -9.97
C MET A 1 9.56 -31.14 -10.22
N LYS A 2 8.78 -31.60 -9.23
CA LYS A 2 7.31 -31.64 -9.33
C LYS A 2 6.80 -30.22 -9.10
N LYS A 3 6.19 -29.61 -10.11
CA LYS A 3 5.32 -28.44 -9.92
C LYS A 3 4.25 -28.87 -8.94
N LEU A 4 4.26 -28.30 -7.74
CA LEU A 4 3.15 -28.42 -6.81
C LEU A 4 2.01 -27.61 -7.44
N GLN A 5 1.15 -28.27 -8.23
CA GLN A 5 -0.14 -27.71 -8.60
C GLN A 5 -0.98 -27.72 -7.34
N THR A 6 -0.82 -26.70 -6.50
CA THR A 6 -1.83 -26.35 -5.51
C THR A 6 -2.99 -25.80 -6.32
N THR A 7 -4.00 -26.64 -6.55
CA THR A 7 -5.31 -26.19 -7.00
C THR A 7 -5.87 -25.29 -5.90
N ILE A 8 -5.53 -24.00 -5.94
CA ILE A 8 -6.22 -22.99 -5.17
C ILE A 8 -7.59 -22.89 -5.84
N THR A 9 -8.59 -23.49 -5.22
CA THR A 9 -9.97 -23.09 -5.46
C THR A 9 -10.05 -21.65 -4.98
N VAL A 10 -9.88 -20.71 -5.90
CA VAL A 10 -10.27 -19.32 -5.69
C VAL A 10 -11.78 -19.36 -5.53
N LEU A 11 -12.23 -19.55 -4.30
CA LEU A 11 -13.53 -19.09 -3.88
C LEU A 11 -13.46 -17.58 -4.00
N CYS A 12 -13.80 -17.07 -5.18
CA CYS A 12 -14.39 -15.76 -5.30
C CYS A 12 -15.64 -15.80 -4.43
N PHE A 13 -15.49 -15.47 -3.14
CA PHE A 13 -16.62 -15.04 -2.35
C PHE A 13 -17.04 -13.70 -2.95
N SER A 14 -17.91 -13.77 -3.96
CA SER A 14 -18.92 -12.73 -4.13
C SER A 14 -19.86 -12.83 -2.93
N VAL A 15 -19.37 -12.45 -1.74
CA VAL A 15 -20.26 -11.82 -0.76
C VAL A 15 -20.91 -10.63 -1.48
N GLY A 16 -22.13 -10.22 -1.11
CA GLY A 16 -22.88 -9.15 -1.80
C GLY A 16 -22.22 -7.77 -1.64
N VAL A 17 -21.01 -7.62 -2.17
CA VAL A 17 -20.09 -6.51 -2.03
C VAL A 17 -20.58 -5.39 -2.92
N ASN A 18 -20.81 -4.20 -2.34
CA ASN A 18 -21.19 -2.94 -3.01
C ASN A 18 -22.69 -2.57 -3.00
N ALA A 19 -23.41 -2.82 -1.90
CA ALA A 19 -24.62 -2.03 -1.63
C ALA A 19 -24.21 -0.65 -1.11
N ALA A 20 -24.99 0.39 -1.44
CA ALA A 20 -24.80 1.72 -0.89
C ALA A 20 -25.41 1.81 0.51
N ASP A 21 -24.86 2.68 1.35
CA ASP A 21 -25.43 2.96 2.66
C ASP A 21 -26.80 3.62 2.48
N THR A 22 -27.74 3.30 3.36
CA THR A 22 -29.10 3.84 3.29
C THR A 22 -29.54 4.36 4.65
N PHE A 23 -30.18 5.54 4.66
CA PHE A 23 -30.82 6.09 5.84
C PHE A 23 -32.33 6.12 5.65
N ASP A 24 -33.03 5.45 6.57
CA ASP A 24 -34.48 5.43 6.61
C ASP A 24 -35.00 6.55 7.52
N LEU A 25 -35.72 7.50 6.93
CA LEU A 25 -36.29 8.66 7.63
C LEU A 25 -37.42 8.28 8.60
N ASP A 26 -38.15 7.19 8.34
CA ASP A 26 -39.27 6.77 9.18
C ASP A 26 -38.78 6.10 10.47
N THR A 27 -37.68 5.34 10.37
CA THR A 27 -37.12 4.60 11.50
C THR A 27 -35.92 5.30 12.16
N GLY A 28 -35.32 6.29 11.48
CA GLY A 28 -34.08 6.94 11.92
C GLY A 28 -32.86 6.01 11.87
N GLN A 29 -32.93 4.95 11.06
CA GLN A 29 -31.91 3.90 11.00
C GLN A 29 -30.99 4.10 9.81
N LEU A 30 -29.69 4.05 10.06
CA LEU A 30 -28.64 3.94 9.06
C LEU A 30 -28.25 2.47 8.88
N LEU A 31 -28.27 1.98 7.65
CA LEU A 31 -27.77 0.66 7.27
C LEU A 31 -26.46 0.80 6.49
N ILE A 32 -25.43 0.14 7.00
CA ILE A 32 -24.06 0.12 6.49
C ILE A 32 -23.68 -1.31 6.11
N PRO A 33 -23.50 -1.63 4.83
CA PRO A 33 -23.18 -2.97 4.38
C PRO A 33 -21.79 -3.44 4.80
N LYS A 34 -20.80 -2.54 4.87
CA LYS A 34 -19.41 -2.89 5.22
C LYS A 34 -18.74 -1.77 6.01
N ILE A 35 -18.19 -2.13 7.17
CA ILE A 35 -17.52 -1.20 8.06
C ILE A 35 -16.19 -1.75 8.58
N VAL A 36 -15.21 -0.87 8.71
CA VAL A 36 -13.97 -1.11 9.45
C VAL A 36 -14.01 -0.29 10.73
N ALA A 37 -13.84 -0.91 11.89
CA ALA A 37 -13.69 -0.22 13.17
C ALA A 37 -12.28 -0.40 13.71
N SER A 38 -11.57 0.71 13.96
CA SER A 38 -10.16 0.70 14.39
C SER A 38 -9.85 1.98 15.17
N ASP A 39 -8.83 1.94 16.03
CA ASP A 39 -8.30 3.14 16.70
C ASP A 39 -7.20 3.86 15.87
N GLY A 40 -6.87 3.34 14.68
CA GLY A 40 -5.88 3.91 13.78
C GLY A 40 -4.42 3.77 14.23
N THR A 41 -4.15 3.16 15.40
CA THR A 41 -2.79 3.02 15.97
C THR A 41 -1.97 1.91 15.33
N GLN A 42 -2.55 1.13 14.40
CA GLN A 42 -1.94 0.01 13.67
C GLN A 42 -1.46 -1.17 14.56
N ILE A 43 -1.45 -1.04 15.89
CA ILE A 43 -0.93 -2.04 16.84
C ILE A 43 -2.03 -2.75 17.65
N THR A 44 -3.28 -2.35 17.49
CA THR A 44 -4.42 -2.97 18.18
C THR A 44 -5.28 -3.78 17.21
N THR A 45 -6.12 -4.63 17.81
CA THR A 45 -7.13 -5.38 17.07
C THR A 45 -8.14 -4.40 16.48
N SER A 46 -8.47 -4.58 15.20
CA SER A 46 -9.58 -3.89 14.53
C SER A 46 -10.69 -4.88 14.20
N PHE A 47 -11.82 -4.38 13.74
CA PHE A 47 -13.01 -5.20 13.46
C PHE A 47 -13.54 -4.90 12.06
N LEU A 48 -13.80 -5.96 11.31
CA LEU A 48 -14.52 -5.91 10.04
C LEU A 48 -15.95 -6.35 10.28
N GLY A 49 -16.90 -5.45 10.09
CA GLY A 49 -18.33 -5.71 10.23
C GLY A 49 -19.06 -5.69 8.90
N ILE A 50 -20.14 -6.48 8.81
CA ILE A 50 -21.11 -6.40 7.72
C ILE A 50 -22.53 -6.15 8.25
N ASP A 51 -23.37 -5.53 7.43
CA ASP A 51 -24.79 -5.27 7.72
C ASP A 51 -25.02 -4.58 9.07
N LEU A 52 -24.22 -3.55 9.37
CA LEU A 52 -24.36 -2.73 10.57
C LEU A 52 -25.60 -1.85 10.45
N LYS A 53 -26.45 -1.87 11.47
CA LYS A 53 -27.62 -1.02 11.59
C LYS A 53 -27.54 -0.20 12.88
N VAL A 54 -27.63 1.11 12.75
CA VAL A 54 -27.48 2.06 13.86
C VAL A 54 -28.52 3.17 13.82
N THR A 55 -28.74 3.82 14.96
CA THR A 55 -29.38 5.12 15.02
C THR A 55 -28.33 6.23 15.14
N VAL A 56 -28.63 7.39 14.55
CA VAL A 56 -27.72 8.54 14.52
C VAL A 56 -27.97 9.43 15.72
N LYS A 57 -26.93 9.68 16.53
CA LYS A 57 -26.99 10.61 17.66
C LYS A 57 -26.86 12.05 17.20
N GLU A 58 -25.81 12.31 16.42
CA GLU A 58 -25.47 13.65 15.95
C GLU A 58 -24.82 13.57 14.57
N LEU A 59 -25.24 14.49 13.68
CA LEU A 59 -24.54 14.78 12.43
C LEU A 59 -23.47 15.84 12.71
N ILE A 60 -22.21 15.44 12.62
CA ILE A 60 -21.06 16.32 12.84
C ILE A 60 -20.78 17.17 11.61
N SER A 61 -20.77 16.53 10.43
CA SER A 61 -20.58 17.20 9.15
C SER A 61 -21.15 16.40 7.99
N ALA A 62 -21.46 17.09 6.90
CA ALA A 62 -21.78 16.50 5.61
C ALA A 62 -21.16 17.36 4.51
N GLY A 63 -20.70 16.72 3.44
CA GLY A 63 -20.20 17.38 2.25
C GLY A 63 -21.32 17.73 1.28
N ASN A 64 -21.14 17.33 0.02
CA ASN A 64 -22.05 17.66 -1.06
C ASN A 64 -23.27 16.73 -1.10
N THR A 65 -24.33 17.22 -1.74
CA THR A 65 -25.55 16.45 -1.96
C THR A 65 -25.91 16.41 -3.45
N TYR A 66 -26.38 15.27 -3.92
CA TYR A 66 -26.75 15.05 -5.32
C TYR A 66 -28.08 14.32 -5.42
N SER A 67 -28.75 14.43 -6.57
CA SER A 67 -29.86 13.53 -6.86
C SER A 67 -29.32 12.13 -7.20
N LEU A 68 -29.99 11.10 -6.69
CA LEU A 68 -29.72 9.68 -7.00
C LEU A 68 -29.68 9.40 -8.50
N TYR A 69 -30.42 10.17 -9.31
CA TYR A 69 -30.45 10.01 -10.77
C TYR A 69 -29.30 10.70 -11.52
N SER A 70 -28.50 11.51 -10.82
CA SER A 70 -27.46 12.37 -11.41
C SER A 70 -26.04 11.97 -11.05
N ARG A 71 -25.87 11.03 -10.11
CA ARG A 71 -24.58 10.68 -9.51
C ARG A 71 -24.47 9.17 -9.40
N VAL A 72 -23.32 8.63 -9.81
CA VAL A 72 -23.03 7.20 -9.69
C VAL A 72 -22.71 6.88 -8.24
N LEU A 73 -23.30 5.80 -7.72
CA LEU A 73 -22.97 5.31 -6.39
C LEU A 73 -21.57 4.72 -6.39
N ASN A 74 -20.77 5.09 -5.38
CA ASN A 74 -19.41 4.59 -5.23
C ASN A 74 -19.26 3.96 -3.84
N PRO A 75 -19.81 2.74 -3.65
CA PRO A 75 -19.79 2.08 -2.37
C PRO A 75 -18.33 1.77 -1.98
N LYS A 76 -17.93 2.35 -0.86
CA LYS A 76 -16.63 2.19 -0.21
C LYS A 76 -16.90 1.68 1.20
N PRO A 77 -15.93 1.04 1.86
CA PRO A 77 -16.11 0.73 3.28
C PRO A 77 -16.23 2.01 4.10
N ASP A 78 -17.10 1.97 5.10
CA ASP A 78 -17.15 2.98 6.16
C ASP A 78 -16.04 2.76 7.18
N TYR A 79 -15.65 3.82 7.87
CA TYR A 79 -14.64 3.77 8.91
C TYR A 79 -15.19 4.30 10.24
N TYR A 80 -15.25 3.45 11.26
CA TYR A 80 -15.49 3.86 12.62
C TYR A 80 -14.17 4.04 13.36
N ASP A 81 -13.87 5.28 13.69
CA ASP A 81 -12.75 5.66 14.53
C ASP A 81 -13.14 5.45 16.00
N ILE A 82 -12.53 4.44 16.63
CA ILE A 82 -12.80 4.07 18.02
C ILE A 82 -12.32 5.16 18.98
N GLU A 83 -11.22 5.87 18.68
CA GLU A 83 -10.65 6.88 19.56
C GLU A 83 -11.53 8.14 19.57
N SER A 84 -12.00 8.56 18.40
CA SER A 84 -12.84 9.76 18.29
C SER A 84 -14.35 9.48 18.39
N GLU A 85 -14.76 8.21 18.47
CA GLU A 85 -16.15 7.74 18.46
C GLU A 85 -16.95 8.27 17.26
N ARG A 86 -16.30 8.36 16.09
CA ARG A 86 -16.87 8.91 14.86
C ARG A 86 -16.97 7.88 13.78
N LEU A 87 -18.11 7.89 13.10
CA LEU A 87 -18.34 7.11 11.90
C LEU A 87 -18.19 8.01 10.67
N LEU A 88 -17.27 7.64 9.80
CA LEU A 88 -16.93 8.29 8.55
C LEU A 88 -17.59 7.51 7.40
N ILE A 89 -18.53 8.17 6.73
CA ILE A 89 -19.39 7.59 5.70
C ILE A 89 -19.11 8.30 4.37
N PRO A 90 -18.49 7.63 3.39
CA PRO A 90 -18.23 8.22 2.08
C PRO A 90 -19.50 8.64 1.35
N GLN A 91 -20.57 7.81 1.42
CA GLN A 91 -21.80 8.09 0.69
C GLN A 91 -23.02 7.37 1.30
N VAL A 92 -24.08 8.11 1.60
CA VAL A 92 -25.38 7.54 2.03
C VAL A 92 -26.53 8.00 1.13
N VAL A 93 -27.46 7.09 0.86
CA VAL A 93 -28.71 7.37 0.16
C VAL A 93 -29.84 7.62 1.16
N VAL A 94 -30.53 8.74 0.99
CA VAL A 94 -31.71 9.13 1.78
C VAL A 94 -32.84 9.48 0.81
N GLY A 95 -33.78 8.55 0.62
CA GLY A 95 -34.78 8.66 -0.45
C GLY A 95 -34.12 8.81 -1.83
N ASP A 96 -34.42 9.88 -2.55
CA ASP A 96 -33.86 10.18 -3.88
C ASP A 96 -32.60 11.06 -3.84
N THR A 97 -32.00 11.25 -2.66
CA THR A 97 -30.83 12.11 -2.45
C THR A 97 -29.63 11.29 -1.99
N ILE A 98 -28.49 11.56 -2.60
CA ILE A 98 -27.18 11.06 -2.17
C ILE A 98 -26.51 12.17 -1.37
N TYR A 99 -25.98 11.83 -0.21
CA TYR A 99 -25.13 12.69 0.60
C TYR A 99 -23.72 12.09 0.63
N GLU A 100 -22.70 12.92 0.44
CA GLU A 100 -21.29 12.52 0.46
C GLU A 100 -20.58 13.16 1.67
N ASP A 101 -19.45 12.56 2.07
CA ASP A 101 -18.55 13.06 3.11
C ASP A 101 -19.21 13.26 4.49
N ILE A 102 -19.94 12.26 4.97
CA ILE A 102 -20.69 12.36 6.22
C ILE A 102 -19.87 11.89 7.43
N ILE A 103 -19.88 12.70 8.48
CA ILE A 103 -19.38 12.30 9.80
C ILE A 103 -20.52 12.34 10.81
N ILE A 104 -20.77 11.24 11.50
CA ILE A 104 -21.77 11.13 12.57
C ILE A 104 -21.18 10.54 13.84
N THR A 105 -21.93 10.68 14.93
CA THR A 105 -21.79 9.82 16.12
C THR A 105 -22.99 8.87 16.20
N ILE A 106 -22.74 7.66 16.70
CA ILE A 106 -23.76 6.61 16.85
C ILE A 106 -24.47 6.79 18.20
N ASP A 107 -25.80 6.65 18.22
CA ASP A 107 -26.58 6.61 19.46
C ASP A 107 -26.72 5.16 19.95
N GLU A 108 -27.30 4.30 19.11
CA GLU A 108 -27.52 2.89 19.42
C GLU A 108 -27.12 2.00 18.23
N VAL A 109 -26.48 0.87 18.54
CA VAL A 109 -26.30 -0.24 17.58
C VAL A 109 -27.50 -1.16 17.69
N ILE A 110 -28.35 -1.17 16.66
CA ILE A 110 -29.56 -1.99 16.61
C ILE A 110 -29.22 -3.44 16.29
N SER A 111 -28.36 -3.65 15.29
CA SER A 111 -27.89 -4.97 14.89
C SER A 111 -26.59 -4.87 14.12
N ILE A 112 -25.81 -5.94 14.13
CA ILE A 112 -24.66 -6.14 13.25
C ILE A 112 -24.71 -7.58 12.74
N GLY A 113 -24.33 -7.79 11.48
CA GLY A 113 -24.19 -9.11 10.88
C GLY A 113 -22.94 -9.83 11.37
N ALA A 114 -22.17 -10.40 10.45
CA ALA A 114 -20.90 -11.02 10.80
C ALA A 114 -19.87 -9.96 11.21
N VAL A 115 -19.07 -10.31 12.23
CA VAL A 115 -17.93 -9.52 12.68
C VAL A 115 -16.69 -10.41 12.70
N SER A 116 -15.62 -9.93 12.09
CA SER A 116 -14.32 -10.58 12.10
C SER A 116 -13.32 -9.68 12.83
N GLU A 117 -12.64 -10.24 13.83
CA GLU A 117 -11.49 -9.58 14.45
C GLU A 117 -10.28 -9.66 13.52
N VAL A 118 -9.58 -8.54 13.38
CA VAL A 118 -8.32 -8.45 12.63
C VAL A 118 -7.21 -8.11 13.61
N PRO A 119 -6.26 -9.03 13.88
CA PRO A 119 -5.19 -8.78 14.82
C PRO A 119 -4.27 -7.63 14.35
N PRO A 120 -3.33 -7.17 15.20
CA PRO A 120 -2.37 -6.12 14.83
C PRO A 120 -1.55 -6.42 13.56
N ASN A 121 -1.26 -7.69 13.31
CA ASN A 121 -0.57 -8.18 12.13
C ASN A 121 -1.51 -8.65 11.02
N GLY A 122 -2.81 -8.34 11.08
CA GLY A 122 -3.78 -8.68 10.04
C GLY A 122 -4.07 -7.50 9.11
N ASN A 123 -4.67 -7.77 7.94
CA ASN A 123 -5.09 -6.73 7.00
C ASN A 123 -6.58 -6.38 7.19
N ASP A 124 -6.88 -5.10 7.43
CA ASP A 124 -8.26 -4.58 7.42
C ASP A 124 -8.47 -3.52 6.31
N PHE A 125 -7.39 -3.12 5.62
CA PHE A 125 -7.42 -2.16 4.54
C PHE A 125 -8.10 -2.73 3.28
N THR A 126 -8.89 -1.92 2.60
CA THR A 126 -9.65 -2.34 1.41
C THR A 126 -9.09 -1.73 0.13
N PHE A 127 -8.89 -2.56 -0.89
CA PHE A 127 -8.55 -2.11 -2.24
C PHE A 127 -9.77 -2.11 -3.17
N GLY A 128 -9.88 -1.08 -4.01
CA GLY A 128 -10.88 -0.99 -5.07
C GLY A 128 -10.24 -1.25 -6.44
N TYR A 129 -10.57 -2.37 -7.09
CA TYR A 129 -9.89 -2.79 -8.33
C TYR A 129 -10.57 -2.21 -9.58
N ASN A 130 -9.89 -1.29 -10.27
CA ASN A 130 -10.30 -0.73 -11.57
C ASN A 130 -9.30 -1.20 -12.64
N ILE A 131 -9.49 -2.44 -13.11
CA ILE A 131 -8.59 -3.08 -14.08
C ILE A 131 -9.17 -2.93 -15.49
N HIS A 132 -8.50 -2.17 -16.34
CA HIS A 132 -8.99 -1.85 -17.68
C HIS A 132 -8.96 -3.09 -18.60
N GLU A 133 -9.92 -3.16 -19.53
CA GLU A 133 -10.04 -4.28 -20.47
C GLU A 133 -8.87 -4.42 -21.46
N SER A 134 -8.06 -3.37 -21.61
CA SER A 134 -6.85 -3.37 -22.46
C SER A 134 -5.74 -4.30 -21.96
N LEU A 135 -5.82 -4.76 -20.71
CA LEU A 135 -4.85 -5.68 -20.13
C LEU A 135 -5.20 -7.14 -20.49
N PRO A 136 -4.22 -7.98 -20.87
CA PRO A 136 -4.46 -9.40 -21.16
C PRO A 136 -5.00 -10.16 -19.94
N GLU A 137 -5.81 -11.18 -20.17
CA GLU A 137 -6.46 -11.93 -19.08
C GLU A 137 -5.45 -12.68 -18.18
N ASP A 138 -4.36 -13.19 -18.76
CA ASP A 138 -3.28 -13.82 -18.01
C ASP A 138 -2.58 -12.83 -17.08
N TRP A 139 -2.41 -11.56 -17.52
CA TRP A 139 -1.87 -10.51 -16.67
C TRP A 139 -2.82 -10.18 -15.51
N LYS A 140 -4.14 -10.10 -15.77
CA LYS A 140 -5.14 -9.84 -14.71
C LYS A 140 -5.16 -10.96 -13.68
N THR A 141 -5.09 -12.20 -14.14
CA THR A 141 -5.02 -13.38 -13.28
C THR A 141 -3.80 -13.31 -12.36
N GLU A 142 -2.64 -13.01 -12.94
CA GLU A 142 -1.39 -12.87 -12.18
C GLU A 142 -1.45 -11.66 -11.22
N PHE A 143 -2.02 -10.53 -11.64
CA PHE A 143 -2.22 -9.36 -10.79
C PHE A 143 -3.01 -9.72 -9.51
N TYR A 144 -4.13 -10.43 -9.63
CA TYR A 144 -4.92 -10.83 -8.45
C TYR A 144 -4.17 -11.82 -7.56
N LEU A 145 -3.36 -12.71 -8.14
CA LEU A 145 -2.48 -13.60 -7.38
C LEU A 145 -1.43 -12.81 -6.59
N ILE A 146 -0.76 -11.85 -7.23
CA ILE A 146 0.23 -10.98 -6.59
C ILE A 146 -0.40 -10.19 -5.45
N MET A 147 -1.55 -9.54 -5.69
CA MET A 147 -2.26 -8.80 -4.66
C MET A 147 -2.67 -9.69 -3.47
N THR A 148 -3.09 -10.93 -3.74
CA THR A 148 -3.41 -11.91 -2.68
C THR A 148 -2.18 -12.23 -1.83
N ASN A 149 -1.05 -12.56 -2.48
CA ASN A 149 0.21 -12.84 -1.79
C ASN A 149 0.66 -11.64 -0.94
N LEU A 150 0.57 -10.42 -1.49
CA LEU A 150 1.00 -9.19 -0.81
C LEU A 150 0.14 -8.84 0.40
N ILE A 151 -1.19 -9.01 0.30
CA ILE A 151 -2.12 -8.80 1.42
C ILE A 151 -1.83 -9.76 2.58
N GLU A 152 -1.47 -11.00 2.26
CA GLU A 152 -1.09 -12.00 3.28
C GLU A 152 0.30 -11.73 3.87
N LEU A 153 1.27 -11.38 3.04
CA LEU A 153 2.66 -11.21 3.41
C LEU A 153 2.93 -9.89 4.16
N VAL A 154 2.34 -8.79 3.68
CA VAL A 154 2.62 -7.41 4.14
C VAL A 154 1.31 -6.68 4.45
N PRO A 155 0.58 -7.10 5.50
CA PRO A 155 -0.75 -6.58 5.79
C PRO A 155 -0.75 -5.09 6.15
N ILE A 156 -1.81 -4.40 5.70
CA ILE A 156 -2.02 -2.97 5.93
C ILE A 156 -3.20 -2.78 6.88
N LYS A 157 -2.99 -1.96 7.92
CA LYS A 157 -4.08 -1.55 8.82
C LYS A 157 -4.61 -0.17 8.44
N SER A 158 -5.89 0.00 8.69
CA SER A 158 -6.69 1.15 8.38
C SER A 158 -6.59 2.16 9.51
N ARG A 159 -6.53 3.43 9.12
CA ARG A 159 -6.67 4.56 10.02
C ARG A 159 -7.63 5.57 9.42
N SER A 160 -8.05 6.54 10.24
CA SER A 160 -8.80 7.70 9.74
C SER A 160 -8.05 8.34 8.56
N GLY A 161 -8.75 8.52 7.44
CA GLY A 161 -8.18 9.04 6.19
C GLY A 161 -7.32 8.08 5.37
N PHE A 162 -7.14 6.84 5.81
CA PHE A 162 -6.40 5.82 5.06
C PHE A 162 -6.94 4.41 5.39
N TYR A 163 -8.08 4.07 4.80
CA TYR A 163 -8.76 2.78 4.97
C TYR A 163 -9.25 2.17 3.64
N PHE A 164 -9.10 2.93 2.55
CA PHE A 164 -9.46 2.53 1.19
C PHE A 164 -8.43 3.06 0.19
N GLY A 165 -7.98 2.19 -0.71
CA GLY A 165 -7.03 2.54 -1.78
C GLY A 165 -7.50 2.00 -3.13
N PRO A 166 -8.02 2.83 -4.05
CA PRO A 166 -8.35 2.37 -5.38
C PRO A 166 -7.08 2.10 -6.19
N ILE A 167 -7.14 1.05 -7.01
CA ILE A 167 -6.11 0.66 -7.96
C ILE A 167 -6.65 0.88 -9.36
N TYR A 168 -5.90 1.59 -10.20
CA TYR A 168 -6.20 1.81 -11.61
C TYR A 168 -5.09 1.19 -12.45
N ALA A 169 -5.42 0.17 -13.24
CA ALA A 169 -4.44 -0.50 -14.09
C ALA A 169 -4.87 -0.48 -15.55
N TRP A 170 -3.95 -0.14 -16.46
CA TRP A 170 -4.22 -0.16 -17.91
C TRP A 170 -2.94 -0.46 -18.71
N ASN A 171 -3.12 -0.79 -19.99
CA ASN A 171 -2.01 -0.87 -20.95
C ASN A 171 -1.81 0.53 -21.55
N GLU A 172 -0.57 1.01 -21.68
CA GLU A 172 -0.24 2.33 -22.23
C GLU A 172 -0.97 2.66 -23.54
N ASN A 173 -1.24 1.65 -24.39
CA ASN A 173 -1.96 1.82 -25.66
C ASN A 173 -3.42 2.25 -25.51
N ALA A 174 -4.01 2.10 -24.31
CA ALA A 174 -5.37 2.57 -24.01
C ALA A 174 -5.44 4.10 -23.79
N ASN A 175 -4.29 4.79 -23.80
CA ASN A 175 -4.18 6.26 -23.76
C ASN A 175 -4.94 6.90 -22.58
N LEU A 176 -4.49 6.61 -21.36
CA LEU A 176 -4.99 7.21 -20.11
C LEU A 176 -6.53 7.08 -19.94
N PRO A 177 -7.08 5.85 -19.90
CA PRO A 177 -8.53 5.62 -19.85
C PRO A 177 -9.21 6.18 -18.59
N TYR A 178 -8.44 6.45 -17.53
CA TYR A 178 -8.93 6.98 -16.24
C TYR A 178 -8.64 8.47 -16.05
N SER A 179 -8.25 9.19 -17.11
CA SER A 179 -7.87 10.61 -17.04
C SER A 179 -8.95 11.54 -16.45
N SER A 180 -10.23 11.19 -16.62
CA SER A 180 -11.35 11.93 -16.02
C SER A 180 -11.46 11.77 -14.49
N ILE A 181 -10.80 10.76 -13.91
CA ILE A 181 -10.84 10.43 -12.49
C ILE A 181 -9.52 10.81 -11.82
N ILE A 182 -8.40 10.32 -12.36
CA ILE A 182 -7.07 10.45 -11.74
C ILE A 182 -6.15 11.47 -12.45
N GLY A 183 -6.68 12.16 -13.47
CA GLY A 183 -5.96 13.18 -14.24
C GLY A 183 -5.06 12.61 -15.35
N ASN A 184 -4.39 13.50 -16.07
CA ASN A 184 -3.57 13.16 -17.25
C ASN A 184 -2.13 12.75 -16.84
N ARG A 185 -2.00 11.71 -16.03
CA ARG A 185 -0.70 11.19 -15.57
C ARG A 185 -0.53 9.74 -16.02
N GLY A 186 0.57 9.47 -16.72
CA GLY A 186 1.01 8.11 -17.04
C GLY A 186 1.95 7.54 -15.99
N GLY A 187 2.47 6.35 -16.26
CA GLY A 187 3.38 5.61 -15.41
C GLY A 187 2.70 4.93 -14.21
N SER A 188 3.53 4.22 -13.45
CA SER A 188 3.13 3.56 -12.21
C SER A 188 3.59 4.37 -11.01
N SER A 189 2.71 4.53 -10.02
CA SER A 189 2.99 5.25 -8.77
C SER A 189 1.86 5.06 -7.75
N ILE A 190 2.16 5.35 -6.49
CA ILE A 190 1.17 5.85 -5.53
C ILE A 190 1.00 7.35 -5.72
N SER A 191 -0.22 7.76 -6.04
CA SER A 191 -0.55 9.15 -6.37
C SER A 191 -1.65 9.68 -5.46
N GLY A 192 -1.62 11.00 -5.27
CA GLY A 192 -2.63 11.79 -4.59
C GLY A 192 -2.89 13.08 -5.35
N GLY A 193 -4.12 13.61 -5.26
CA GLY A 193 -4.53 14.80 -6.00
C GLY A 193 -5.56 15.62 -5.25
N SER A 194 -6.39 16.37 -5.97
CA SER A 194 -7.52 17.10 -5.38
C SER A 194 -8.70 16.19 -4.99
N TRP A 195 -8.60 14.89 -5.24
CA TRP A 195 -9.63 13.94 -4.83
C TRP A 195 -9.58 13.75 -3.31
N THR A 196 -10.63 14.22 -2.64
CA THR A 196 -10.87 14.03 -1.21
C THR A 196 -12.13 13.21 -0.98
N ASP A 197 -12.19 12.56 0.17
CA ASP A 197 -13.34 11.84 0.72
C ASP A 197 -13.50 12.22 2.20
N VAL A 198 -14.48 11.65 2.90
CA VAL A 198 -14.80 11.89 4.32
C VAL A 198 -13.60 11.82 5.27
N GLY A 199 -12.57 11.03 4.91
CA GLY A 199 -11.35 10.86 5.69
C GLY A 199 -10.18 11.76 5.27
N GLY A 200 -10.29 12.52 4.19
CA GLY A 200 -9.21 13.36 3.66
C GLY A 200 -8.82 13.00 2.23
N GLN A 201 -7.57 13.29 1.85
CA GLN A 201 -7.09 13.02 0.50
C GLN A 201 -7.10 11.51 0.21
N VAL A 202 -7.70 11.13 -0.92
CA VAL A 202 -7.65 9.74 -1.39
C VAL A 202 -6.32 9.52 -2.11
N LEU A 203 -5.56 8.55 -1.63
CA LEU A 203 -4.39 8.02 -2.33
C LEU A 203 -4.81 6.84 -3.18
N TRP A 204 -4.29 6.76 -4.41
CA TRP A 204 -4.55 5.65 -5.32
C TRP A 204 -3.25 5.05 -5.83
N MET A 205 -3.32 3.77 -6.16
CA MET A 205 -2.28 3.10 -6.93
C MET A 205 -2.64 3.18 -8.40
N GLN A 206 -1.75 3.68 -9.23
CA GLN A 206 -1.89 3.60 -10.68
C GLN A 206 -0.80 2.72 -11.27
N LEU A 207 -1.18 1.90 -12.25
CA LEU A 207 -0.32 0.91 -12.91
C LEU A 207 -0.52 1.02 -14.42
N GLU A 208 0.24 1.91 -15.05
CA GLU A 208 0.34 1.94 -16.51
C GLU A 208 1.38 0.90 -16.94
N ILE A 209 0.92 -0.18 -17.58
CA ILE A 209 1.80 -1.24 -18.08
C ILE A 209 2.24 -0.90 -19.50
N PRO A 210 3.56 -0.74 -19.75
CA PRO A 210 4.03 -0.50 -21.11
C PRO A 210 3.71 -1.70 -22.01
N ASN A 211 3.23 -1.43 -23.22
CA ASN A 211 2.80 -2.44 -24.15
C ASN A 211 3.95 -3.34 -24.58
N GLN A 212 5.17 -2.80 -24.63
CA GLN A 212 6.37 -3.58 -24.91
C GLN A 212 6.62 -4.65 -23.83
N GLU A 213 6.28 -4.39 -22.57
CA GLU A 213 6.43 -5.37 -21.49
C GLU A 213 5.44 -6.52 -21.59
N LEU A 214 4.26 -6.25 -22.13
CA LEU A 214 3.28 -7.28 -22.46
C LEU A 214 3.69 -8.10 -23.68
N LEU A 215 4.23 -7.46 -24.72
CA LEU A 215 4.67 -8.13 -25.96
C LEU A 215 5.92 -8.99 -25.77
N TRP A 216 6.86 -8.53 -24.95
CA TRP A 216 8.16 -9.18 -24.73
C TRP A 216 8.28 -9.86 -23.37
N GLU A 217 7.16 -9.94 -22.65
CA GLU A 217 7.08 -10.58 -21.35
C GLU A 217 8.16 -10.08 -20.38
N HIS A 218 8.44 -8.77 -20.38
CA HIS A 218 9.36 -8.17 -19.41
C HIS A 218 8.82 -8.30 -17.99
N MET A 219 9.70 -8.67 -17.05
CA MET A 219 9.32 -8.99 -15.67
C MET A 219 8.71 -7.78 -14.93
N HIS A 220 9.07 -6.56 -15.34
CA HIS A 220 8.56 -5.32 -14.76
C HIS A 220 7.03 -5.22 -14.72
N ARG A 221 6.33 -5.80 -15.71
CA ARG A 221 4.85 -5.85 -15.74
C ARG A 221 4.24 -6.47 -14.48
N TYR A 222 4.99 -7.28 -13.75
CA TYR A 222 4.59 -7.90 -12.49
C TYR A 222 5.32 -7.34 -11.28
N THR A 223 6.58 -6.91 -11.37
CA THR A 223 7.34 -6.35 -10.22
C THR A 223 6.88 -4.96 -9.82
N VAL A 224 6.32 -4.20 -10.74
CA VAL A 224 5.75 -2.89 -10.41
C VAL A 224 4.58 -2.98 -9.42
N ILE A 225 3.87 -4.11 -9.37
CA ILE A 225 2.76 -4.33 -8.43
C ILE A 225 3.26 -4.40 -6.97
N PRO A 226 4.21 -5.28 -6.59
CA PRO A 226 4.79 -5.29 -5.25
C PRO A 226 5.54 -4.00 -4.92
N HIS A 227 6.16 -3.32 -5.88
CA HIS A 227 6.79 -2.00 -5.66
C HIS A 227 5.76 -0.98 -5.14
N GLU A 228 4.67 -0.76 -5.89
CA GLU A 228 3.66 0.22 -5.50
C GLU A 228 2.85 -0.24 -4.28
N TYR A 229 2.62 -1.54 -4.11
CA TYR A 229 1.99 -2.06 -2.90
C TYR A 229 2.84 -1.76 -1.66
N PHE A 230 4.16 -1.91 -1.76
CA PHE A 230 5.04 -1.64 -0.64
C PHE A 230 5.03 -0.16 -0.25
N HIS A 231 4.90 0.76 -1.21
CA HIS A 231 4.64 2.18 -0.93
C HIS A 231 3.35 2.41 -0.13
N MET A 232 2.26 1.70 -0.43
CA MET A 232 1.02 1.77 0.38
C MET A 232 1.27 1.32 1.82
N TYR A 233 2.05 0.27 2.02
CA TYR A 233 2.47 -0.19 3.35
C TYR A 233 3.32 0.86 4.09
N GLN A 234 4.30 1.46 3.41
CA GLN A 234 5.15 2.50 3.97
C GLN A 234 4.32 3.73 4.37
N ILE A 235 3.40 4.18 3.52
CA ILE A 235 2.50 5.31 3.78
C ILE A 235 1.55 5.02 4.94
N ALA A 236 1.00 3.80 5.02
CA ALA A 236 0.12 3.39 6.12
C ALA A 236 0.81 3.58 7.48
N ARG A 237 2.10 3.26 7.56
CA ARG A 237 2.89 3.41 8.78
C ARG A 237 3.50 4.81 8.95
N SER A 238 3.86 5.47 7.85
CA SER A 238 4.74 6.64 7.87
C SER A 238 4.28 7.69 6.83
N PRO A 239 3.09 8.29 6.98
CA PRO A 239 2.48 9.16 5.96
C PRO A 239 3.28 10.42 5.63
N ASN A 240 4.13 10.87 6.55
CA ASN A 240 4.93 12.10 6.43
C ASN A 240 6.43 11.79 6.29
N PHE A 241 6.76 10.65 5.69
CA PHE A 241 8.13 10.21 5.47
C PHE A 241 8.43 10.17 3.97
N ASN A 242 9.46 10.89 3.52
CA ASN A 242 9.77 11.03 2.09
C ASN A 242 11.27 11.04 1.79
N ILE A 243 12.06 10.28 2.54
CA ILE A 243 13.49 10.09 2.24
C ILE A 243 13.63 9.12 1.08
N LYS A 244 13.98 9.63 -0.11
CA LYS A 244 13.88 8.88 -1.39
C LYS A 244 14.53 7.51 -1.33
N TRP A 245 15.79 7.38 -0.88
CA TRP A 245 16.44 6.07 -0.87
C TRP A 245 15.79 5.08 0.08
N MET A 246 15.21 5.53 1.21
CA MET A 246 14.50 4.64 2.13
C MET A 246 13.12 4.27 1.59
N MET A 247 12.47 5.15 0.83
CA MET A 247 11.18 4.89 0.21
C MET A 247 11.35 4.03 -1.05
N GLU A 248 11.96 4.59 -2.10
CA GLU A 248 12.13 3.94 -3.40
C GLU A 248 13.16 2.82 -3.38
N GLY A 249 14.28 2.98 -2.66
CA GLY A 249 15.29 1.94 -2.55
C GLY A 249 14.76 0.70 -1.82
N SER A 250 13.96 0.89 -0.77
CA SER A 250 13.30 -0.23 -0.09
C SER A 250 12.24 -0.89 -0.96
N ALA A 251 11.38 -0.11 -1.65
CA ALA A 251 10.36 -0.65 -2.54
C ALA A 251 10.97 -1.43 -3.73
N ALA A 252 12.02 -0.88 -4.36
CA ALA A 252 12.74 -1.50 -5.46
C ALA A 252 13.52 -2.77 -5.02
N THR A 253 14.00 -2.79 -3.78
CA THR A 253 14.59 -3.99 -3.18
C THR A 253 13.53 -5.03 -2.87
N PHE A 254 12.37 -4.61 -2.34
CA PHE A 254 11.23 -5.48 -2.05
C PHE A 254 10.68 -6.15 -3.31
N GLU A 255 10.47 -5.40 -4.41
CA GLU A 255 10.03 -5.99 -5.69
C GLU A 255 11.05 -7.01 -6.24
N SER A 256 12.34 -6.76 -6.03
CA SER A 256 13.42 -7.64 -6.51
C SER A 256 13.49 -8.95 -5.71
N LEU A 257 13.22 -8.89 -4.41
CA LEU A 257 13.08 -10.08 -3.57
C LEU A 257 11.78 -10.83 -3.88
N TYR A 258 10.70 -10.11 -4.17
CA TYR A 258 9.43 -10.71 -4.60
C TYR A 258 9.62 -11.49 -5.91
N SER A 259 10.29 -10.89 -6.91
CA SER A 259 10.57 -11.57 -8.18
C SER A 259 11.44 -12.81 -8.00
N GLN A 260 12.42 -12.73 -7.09
CA GLN A 260 13.30 -13.86 -6.78
C GLN A 260 12.51 -15.01 -6.15
N GLN A 261 11.68 -14.71 -5.16
CA GLN A 261 10.91 -15.71 -4.43
C GLN A 261 9.83 -16.38 -5.29
N TYR A 262 9.01 -15.59 -6.01
CA TYR A 262 7.83 -16.10 -6.69
C TYR A 262 8.08 -16.49 -8.16
N TYR A 263 9.10 -15.91 -8.80
CA TYR A 263 9.40 -16.15 -10.22
C TYR A 263 10.78 -16.74 -10.48
N GLY A 264 11.64 -16.84 -9.45
CA GLY A 264 13.02 -17.28 -9.63
C GLY A 264 13.86 -16.32 -10.48
N VAL A 265 13.47 -15.04 -10.52
CA VAL A 265 14.13 -14.00 -11.30
C VAL A 265 14.91 -13.09 -10.37
N ASN A 266 16.24 -13.02 -10.57
CA ASN A 266 17.09 -12.04 -9.90
C ASN A 266 16.95 -10.68 -10.60
N TYR A 267 15.96 -9.90 -10.16
CA TYR A 267 15.63 -8.61 -10.78
C TYR A 267 16.64 -7.51 -10.44
N PHE A 268 17.40 -7.65 -9.34
CA PHE A 268 18.54 -6.79 -9.05
C PHE A 268 19.51 -6.73 -10.25
N LYS A 269 19.82 -7.90 -10.84
CA LYS A 269 20.73 -7.99 -11.99
C LYS A 269 20.09 -7.56 -13.32
N GLN A 270 18.75 -7.49 -13.39
CA GLN A 270 18.05 -7.10 -14.61
C GLN A 270 17.79 -5.60 -14.69
N ALA A 271 17.52 -4.95 -13.56
CA ALA A 271 17.03 -3.57 -13.53
C ALA A 271 17.83 -2.61 -12.62
N GLN A 272 18.65 -3.12 -11.70
CA GLN A 272 19.26 -2.30 -10.63
C GLN A 272 20.78 -2.14 -10.73
N THR A 273 21.36 -2.37 -11.92
CA THR A 273 22.82 -2.45 -12.11
C THR A 273 23.53 -1.10 -12.35
N ASP A 274 22.79 -0.01 -12.56
CA ASP A 274 23.34 1.31 -12.89
C ASP A 274 23.60 2.16 -11.63
N VAL A 275 24.51 1.68 -10.78
CA VAL A 275 24.92 2.40 -9.56
C VAL A 275 25.81 3.58 -9.94
N ASN A 276 25.44 4.80 -9.52
CA ASN A 276 26.18 6.01 -9.84
C ASN A 276 27.15 6.37 -8.70
N GLU A 277 28.43 6.55 -9.06
CA GLU A 277 29.51 6.94 -8.15
C GLU A 277 29.21 8.21 -7.36
N GLU A 278 28.49 9.18 -7.94
CA GLU A 278 28.07 10.41 -7.25
C GLU A 278 27.31 10.12 -5.96
N PHE A 279 26.34 9.21 -6.03
CA PHE A 279 25.49 8.86 -4.89
C PHE A 279 26.16 7.90 -3.90
N VAL A 280 27.18 7.16 -4.33
CA VAL A 280 28.02 6.37 -3.41
C VAL A 280 28.93 7.29 -2.60
N ASN A 281 29.49 8.32 -3.24
CA ASN A 281 30.37 9.30 -2.59
C ASN A 281 29.60 10.26 -1.67
N ASP A 282 28.36 10.62 -2.03
CA ASP A 282 27.47 11.46 -1.22
C ASP A 282 26.03 10.91 -1.17
N PRO A 283 25.77 9.87 -0.33
CA PRO A 283 24.45 9.24 -0.24
C PRO A 283 23.34 10.18 0.26
N ALA A 284 23.69 11.29 0.91
CA ALA A 284 22.71 12.27 1.36
C ALA A 284 21.96 12.94 0.20
N LEU A 285 22.55 12.95 -1.01
CA LEU A 285 21.86 13.40 -2.23
C LEU A 285 20.61 12.56 -2.54
N LEU A 286 20.61 11.28 -2.13
CA LEU A 286 19.47 10.38 -2.28
C LEU A 286 18.42 10.54 -1.17
N GLU A 287 18.56 11.49 -0.24
CA GLU A 287 17.45 11.86 0.64
C GLU A 287 16.33 12.57 -0.14
N SER A 288 16.67 13.27 -1.24
CA SER A 288 15.75 14.12 -2.00
C SER A 288 15.24 13.47 -3.30
N TYR A 289 13.95 13.69 -3.57
CA TYR A 289 13.31 13.34 -4.85
C TYR A 289 13.78 14.18 -6.04
N GLU A 290 14.47 15.29 -5.79
CA GLU A 290 15.09 16.13 -6.85
C GLU A 290 16.40 15.53 -7.40
N SER A 291 16.92 14.47 -6.78
CA SER A 291 18.10 13.77 -7.31
C SER A 291 17.79 13.17 -8.68
N GLN A 292 18.70 13.38 -9.63
CA GLN A 292 18.58 12.89 -11.02
C GLN A 292 18.93 11.39 -11.14
N GLU A 293 18.71 10.64 -10.06
CA GLU A 293 18.90 9.20 -10.05
C GLU A 293 17.82 8.54 -10.93
N ASN A 294 18.27 7.77 -11.91
CA ASN A 294 17.40 6.97 -12.77
C ASN A 294 17.19 5.58 -12.15
N ASN A 295 15.97 5.06 -12.24
CA ASN A 295 15.58 3.68 -11.86
C ASN A 295 15.90 3.24 -10.42
N TYR A 296 16.30 4.16 -9.54
CA TYR A 296 16.56 3.91 -8.12
C TYR A 296 17.73 2.95 -7.82
N SER A 297 18.58 2.65 -8.79
CA SER A 297 19.66 1.65 -8.63
C SER A 297 20.67 2.00 -7.54
N SER A 298 20.97 3.28 -7.33
CA SER A 298 21.85 3.73 -6.25
C SER A 298 21.13 3.73 -4.89
N SER A 299 19.83 4.01 -4.85
CA SER A 299 18.95 3.88 -3.68
C SER A 299 18.83 2.41 -3.24
N VAL A 300 18.69 1.49 -4.19
CA VAL A 300 18.77 0.04 -3.95
C VAL A 300 20.15 -0.32 -3.41
N PHE A 301 21.22 0.16 -4.03
CA PHE A 301 22.59 -0.08 -3.55
C PHE A 301 22.78 0.37 -2.10
N VAL A 302 22.34 1.58 -1.73
CA VAL A 302 22.39 2.07 -0.34
C VAL A 302 21.57 1.17 0.59
N THR A 303 20.38 0.74 0.18
CA THR A 303 19.55 -0.19 0.96
C THR A 303 20.25 -1.53 1.21
N LEU A 304 20.91 -2.08 0.19
CA LEU A 304 21.67 -3.33 0.29
C LEU A 304 22.94 -3.17 1.15
N VAL A 305 23.62 -2.03 1.07
CA VAL A 305 24.75 -1.71 1.96
C VAL A 305 24.30 -1.64 3.41
N LEU A 306 23.13 -1.06 3.71
CA LEU A 306 22.56 -1.08 5.06
C LEU A 306 22.37 -2.51 5.56
N ALA A 307 21.79 -3.39 4.75
CA ALA A 307 21.64 -4.80 5.12
C ALA A 307 22.99 -5.48 5.38
N LYS A 308 24.04 -5.19 4.58
CA LYS A 308 25.39 -5.74 4.83
C LYS A 308 26.06 -5.18 6.08
N GLU A 309 25.87 -3.90 6.39
CA GLU A 309 26.39 -3.33 7.63
C GLU A 309 25.70 -3.92 8.86
N LEU A 310 24.39 -4.18 8.80
CA LEU A 310 23.67 -4.92 9.85
C LEU A 310 24.19 -6.35 9.99
N GLN A 311 24.46 -7.06 8.90
CA GLN A 311 25.09 -8.39 8.96
C GLN A 311 26.47 -8.35 9.64
N LYS A 312 27.26 -7.28 9.43
CA LYS A 312 28.54 -7.08 10.14
C LYS A 312 28.36 -6.82 11.64
N GLN A 313 27.18 -6.38 12.07
CA GLN A 313 26.78 -6.25 13.47
C GLN A 313 26.22 -7.55 14.07
N ASN A 314 26.30 -8.68 13.35
CA ASN A 314 25.81 -10.02 13.71
C ASN A 314 24.29 -10.24 13.61
N TYR A 315 23.56 -9.38 12.89
CA TYR A 315 22.22 -9.74 12.44
C TYR A 315 22.29 -10.81 11.34
N SER A 316 21.31 -11.71 11.26
CA SER A 316 21.16 -12.57 10.08
C SER A 316 20.76 -11.73 8.86
N GLU A 317 20.83 -12.31 7.67
CA GLU A 317 20.36 -11.61 6.47
C GLU A 317 18.85 -11.32 6.56
N GLU A 318 18.06 -12.30 7.02
CA GLU A 318 16.62 -12.14 7.25
C GLU A 318 16.32 -11.03 8.26
N SER A 319 16.96 -11.06 9.43
CA SER A 319 16.78 -10.03 10.46
C SER A 319 17.22 -8.64 9.98
N SER A 320 18.26 -8.55 9.14
CA SER A 320 18.72 -7.28 8.57
C SER A 320 17.64 -6.65 7.69
N PHE A 321 17.04 -7.43 6.78
CA PHE A 321 15.94 -6.93 5.94
C PHE A 321 14.65 -6.70 6.73
N ARG A 322 14.40 -7.47 7.79
CA ARG A 322 13.27 -7.22 8.70
C ARG A 322 13.41 -5.87 9.39
N LEU A 323 14.60 -5.51 9.88
CA LEU A 323 14.83 -4.19 10.46
C LEU A 323 14.49 -3.07 9.47
N ILE A 324 14.93 -3.23 8.21
CA ILE A 324 14.74 -2.23 7.14
C ILE A 324 13.28 -2.12 6.72
N PHE A 325 12.62 -3.24 6.41
CA PHE A 325 11.29 -3.24 5.82
C PHE A 325 10.14 -3.20 6.83
N LYS A 326 10.34 -3.69 8.04
CA LYS A 326 9.26 -3.89 9.03
C LYS A 326 9.51 -3.07 10.29
N ASP A 327 10.61 -3.29 10.99
CA ASP A 327 10.78 -2.75 12.34
C ASP A 327 11.03 -1.23 12.33
N PHE A 328 11.73 -0.69 11.32
CA PHE A 328 11.89 0.76 11.13
C PHE A 328 10.53 1.46 10.95
N TYR A 329 9.69 0.94 10.05
CA TYR A 329 8.36 1.51 9.79
C TYR A 329 7.38 1.30 10.96
N ALA A 330 7.57 0.28 11.80
CA ALA A 330 6.80 0.09 13.03
C ALA A 330 7.04 1.20 14.07
N LYS A 331 8.07 2.04 13.90
CA LYS A 331 8.36 3.22 14.74
C LYS A 331 7.72 4.51 14.23
N TYR A 332 6.93 4.45 13.15
CA TYR A 332 6.26 5.61 12.54
C TYR A 332 7.21 6.76 12.16
N PRO A 333 8.28 6.51 11.39
CA PRO A 333 9.18 7.56 10.93
C PRO A 333 8.46 8.66 10.15
N ASN A 334 9.03 9.85 10.22
CA ASN A 334 8.67 11.02 9.46
C ASN A 334 9.91 11.89 9.24
N ASN A 335 9.79 12.91 8.40
CA ASN A 335 10.92 13.75 8.00
C ASN A 335 11.66 14.43 9.16
N SER A 336 11.02 14.61 10.32
CA SER A 336 11.63 15.26 11.48
C SER A 336 12.32 14.31 12.46
N ASN A 337 11.92 13.04 12.52
CA ASN A 337 12.42 12.09 13.53
C ASN A 337 13.21 10.91 12.93
N TRP A 338 13.22 10.73 11.62
CA TRP A 338 13.75 9.50 11.01
C TRP A 338 15.22 9.26 11.32
N LYS A 339 16.07 10.29 11.42
CA LYS A 339 17.49 10.11 11.76
C LYS A 339 17.68 9.55 13.17
N ALA A 340 16.86 9.99 14.13
CA ALA A 340 16.89 9.47 15.49
C ALA A 340 16.35 8.03 15.55
N LEU A 341 15.30 7.73 14.78
CA LEU A 341 14.77 6.36 14.67
C LEU A 341 15.72 5.43 13.91
N PHE A 342 16.46 5.94 12.94
CA PHE A 342 17.48 5.21 12.21
C PHE A 342 18.56 4.73 13.20
N GLU A 343 19.04 5.62 14.07
CA GLU A 343 20.00 5.26 15.13
C GLU A 343 19.40 4.29 16.16
N ASP A 344 18.14 4.48 16.58
CA ASP A 344 17.44 3.56 17.51
C ASP A 344 17.29 2.14 16.94
N VAL A 345 16.99 2.01 15.65
CA VAL A 345 16.65 0.73 15.01
C VAL A 345 17.88 0.00 14.46
N PHE A 346 18.83 0.73 13.88
CA PHE A 346 19.99 0.14 13.19
C PHE A 346 21.28 0.21 14.01
N GLU A 347 21.20 0.73 15.24
CA GLU A 347 22.32 0.90 16.18
C GLU A 347 23.51 1.67 15.56
N MET A 348 23.21 2.55 14.61
CA MET A 348 24.18 3.31 13.82
C MET A 348 23.57 4.63 13.35
N GLY A 349 24.30 5.73 13.50
CA GLY A 349 23.85 7.04 13.01
C GLY A 349 23.88 7.14 11.48
N VAL A 350 23.02 7.99 10.90
CA VAL A 350 22.95 8.20 9.43
C VAL A 350 24.28 8.68 8.86
N ASP A 351 24.96 9.61 9.52
CA ASP A 351 26.25 10.14 9.04
C ASP A 351 27.35 9.05 9.09
N GLU A 352 27.32 8.18 10.09
CA GLU A 352 28.22 7.02 10.16
C GLU A 352 27.92 6.05 9.02
N PHE A 353 26.64 5.76 8.79
CA PHE A 353 26.20 4.90 7.70
C PHE A 353 26.63 5.44 6.34
N TYR A 354 26.43 6.73 6.06
CA TYR A 354 26.86 7.34 4.81
C TYR A 354 28.38 7.31 4.63
N ALA A 355 29.15 7.50 5.70
CA ALA A 355 30.60 7.33 5.66
C ALA A 355 31.00 5.88 5.33
N LYS A 356 30.23 4.87 5.79
CA LYS A 356 30.44 3.46 5.44
C LYS A 356 30.09 3.17 3.98
N VAL A 357 28.99 3.72 3.44
CA VAL A 357 28.60 3.55 2.03
C VAL A 357 29.74 3.96 1.09
N ASN A 358 30.41 5.08 1.37
CA ASN A 358 31.55 5.58 0.59
C ASN A 358 32.78 4.62 0.59
N THR A 359 32.82 3.62 1.47
CA THR A 359 33.89 2.60 1.47
C THR A 359 33.63 1.42 0.54
N TYR A 360 32.42 1.31 -0.01
CA TYR A 360 32.06 0.24 -0.94
C TYR A 360 32.42 0.61 -2.37
N ASN A 361 32.74 -0.41 -3.18
CA ASN A 361 32.89 -0.21 -4.61
C ASN A 361 31.52 0.12 -5.22
N VAL A 362 31.52 0.93 -6.28
CA VAL A 362 30.36 1.26 -7.10
C VAL A 362 29.96 0.04 -7.96
N ASP A 363 29.51 -1.01 -7.30
CA ASP A 363 29.14 -2.31 -7.88
C ASP A 363 28.11 -2.96 -6.96
N LEU A 364 26.99 -3.38 -7.54
CA LEU A 364 25.90 -4.04 -6.82
C LEU A 364 26.25 -5.48 -6.40
N GLU A 365 27.07 -6.19 -7.19
CA GLU A 365 27.32 -7.63 -7.01
C GLU A 365 27.79 -8.02 -5.60
N PRO A 366 28.72 -7.31 -4.94
CA PRO A 366 29.19 -7.66 -3.60
C PRO A 366 28.15 -7.48 -2.50
N VAL A 367 27.09 -6.69 -2.75
CA VAL A 367 26.06 -6.36 -1.76
C VAL A 367 24.74 -7.06 -2.01
N LEU A 368 24.65 -7.89 -3.06
CA LEU A 368 23.43 -8.67 -3.32
C LEU A 368 23.05 -9.58 -2.13
N PRO A 369 21.75 -9.72 -1.87
CA PRO A 369 21.25 -10.71 -0.92
C PRO A 369 21.44 -12.12 -1.46
N SER A 370 21.35 -13.13 -0.60
CA SER A 370 21.32 -14.52 -1.03
C SER A 370 20.13 -14.78 -1.97
N GLU A 371 20.33 -15.62 -2.99
CA GLU A 371 19.26 -16.13 -3.84
C GLU A 371 18.22 -16.97 -3.05
N SER A 372 18.59 -17.41 -1.84
CA SER A 372 17.70 -18.16 -0.95
C SER A 372 16.85 -17.28 -0.03
N LEU A 373 17.13 -15.97 0.08
CA LEU A 373 16.37 -15.06 0.92
C LEU A 373 14.93 -14.93 0.42
N ARG A 374 13.98 -15.01 1.34
CA ARG A 374 12.54 -14.90 1.05
C ARG A 374 11.92 -13.80 1.89
N LEU A 375 10.96 -13.09 1.30
CA LEU A 375 10.11 -12.16 2.02
C LEU A 375 9.29 -12.87 3.10
N ASP A 376 8.89 -14.13 2.89
CA ASP A 376 8.20 -14.92 3.92
C ASP A 376 9.03 -15.01 5.21
N ASP A 377 10.35 -15.20 5.09
CA ASP A 377 11.26 -15.30 6.24
C ASP A 377 11.45 -13.93 6.91
N ILE A 378 11.33 -12.83 6.15
CA ILE A 378 11.46 -11.46 6.66
C ILE A 378 10.21 -11.01 7.42
N PHE A 379 9.01 -11.31 6.91
CA PHE A 379 7.76 -10.77 7.45
C PHE A 379 7.06 -11.68 8.47
N ASN A 380 7.30 -13.00 8.42
CA ASN A 380 6.70 -13.97 9.35
C ASN A 380 7.52 -14.22 10.64
N GLU A 381 8.68 -13.56 10.79
CA GLU A 381 9.45 -13.51 12.05
C GLU A 381 8.82 -12.65 13.17
#